data_AF-A0A965YPP8-F1
#
_entry.id   AF-A0A965YPP8-F1
#
_cell.length_a   1.000
_cell.length_b   1.000
_cell.length_c   1.000
_cell.angle_alpha   90.00
_cell.angle_beta   90.00
_cell.angle_gamma   90.00
#
_symmetry.space_group_name_H-M   'P 1'
#
loop_
_entity.id
_entity.type
_entity.pdbx_description
1 polymer ?
#
loop_
_entity_poly.entity_id
_entity_poly.type
_entity_poly.pdbx_seq_one_letter_code
_entity_poly.pdbx_strand_id
1 'polypeptide(L)'
;MTYTMEELVPVVAKLVEKYTGNESSSITYEKAQQLMGAVIYCIRKIPGNSRGLQKIGGKLPAEDAYKIGYENLIKKVKDTLNLYNNIVSYFDDYNNRCLSDTVIKGMPEFFKWYDAKFYPQDTILTLDYPVLIDMTKYQGIDAIYAYLKCIEREQLYLRQFRRSEIISRLAAYDPAYKDMIDNLYWAITGKSVYNII
;
A
#
# COMPACT_ATOMS: atom_id res chain seq x y z
N MET A 1 0.82 11.65 18.22
CA MET A 1 0.87 13.12 18.34
C MET A 1 -0.32 13.65 17.57
N THR A 2 -1.16 14.45 18.19
CA THR A 2 -2.26 15.14 17.50
C THR A 2 -1.83 16.58 17.25
N TYR A 3 -1.78 16.98 15.98
CA TYR A 3 -1.58 18.37 15.57
C TYR A 3 -2.96 19.02 15.43
N THR A 4 -3.08 20.28 15.85
CA THR A 4 -4.29 21.07 15.65
C THR A 4 -4.37 21.56 14.20
N MET A 5 -5.54 22.01 13.79
CA MET A 5 -5.71 22.57 12.45
C MET A 5 -4.86 23.84 12.26
N GLU A 6 -4.71 24.69 13.28
CA GLU A 6 -3.88 25.89 13.18
C GLU A 6 -2.41 25.57 12.90
N GLU A 7 -1.91 24.45 13.43
CA GLU A 7 -0.53 24.01 13.18
C GLU A 7 -0.34 23.41 11.77
N LEU A 8 -1.38 22.78 11.21
CA LEU A 8 -1.30 22.11 9.91
C LEU A 8 -1.56 23.04 8.73
N VAL A 9 -2.39 24.07 8.91
CA VAL A 9 -2.75 25.03 7.84
C VAL A 9 -1.53 25.67 7.17
N PRO A 10 -0.48 26.13 7.89
CA PRO A 10 0.72 26.65 7.25
C PRO A 10 1.47 25.62 6.40
N VAL A 11 1.44 24.34 6.79
CA VAL A 11 2.05 23.25 5.99
C VAL A 11 1.23 23.03 4.73
N VAL A 12 -0.10 23.00 4.84
CA VAL A 12 -1.00 22.87 3.69
C VAL A 12 -0.83 24.03 2.72
N ALA A 13 -0.74 25.28 3.20
CA ALA A 13 -0.51 26.45 2.35
C ALA A 13 0.76 26.31 1.49
N LYS A 14 1.86 25.83 2.08
CA LYS A 14 3.11 25.51 1.34
C LYS A 14 2.93 24.39 0.30
N LEU A 15 2.03 23.43 0.54
CA LEU A 15 1.66 22.42 -0.46
C LEU A 15 0.78 23.01 -1.57
N VAL A 16 -0.13 23.92 -1.26
CA VAL A 16 -0.97 24.62 -2.25
C VAL A 16 -0.10 25.40 -3.22
N GLU A 17 0.83 26.20 -2.72
CA GLU A 17 1.80 26.94 -3.53
C GLU A 17 2.54 26.03 -4.51
N LYS A 18 2.99 24.86 -4.01
CA LYS A 18 3.65 23.84 -4.85
C LYS A 18 2.71 23.16 -5.84
N TYR A 19 1.42 23.08 -5.53
CA TYR A 19 0.41 22.44 -6.38
C TYR A 19 -0.01 23.36 -7.53
N THR A 20 -0.13 24.67 -7.28
CA THR A 20 -0.54 25.68 -8.27
C THR A 20 0.62 26.28 -9.05
N GLY A 21 1.85 25.78 -8.87
CA GLY A 21 3.05 26.33 -9.52
C GLY A 21 3.38 27.76 -9.07
N ASN A 22 2.92 28.18 -7.90
CA ASN A 22 2.95 29.57 -7.40
C ASN A 22 2.15 30.58 -8.23
N GLU A 23 1.28 30.14 -9.14
CA GLU A 23 0.51 31.03 -10.02
C GLU A 23 -0.81 31.50 -9.39
N SER A 24 -1.30 30.78 -8.38
CA SER A 24 -2.54 31.11 -7.66
C SER A 24 -2.51 30.60 -6.22
N SER A 25 -3.08 31.37 -5.30
CA SER A 25 -3.32 30.95 -3.90
C SER A 25 -4.72 30.38 -3.68
N SER A 26 -5.59 30.42 -4.71
CA SER A 26 -6.98 30.00 -4.61
C SER A 26 -7.16 28.58 -5.14
N ILE A 27 -7.66 27.69 -4.27
CA ILE A 27 -8.04 26.32 -4.59
C ILE A 27 -9.44 26.04 -4.04
N THR A 28 -10.08 25.00 -4.55
CA THR A 28 -11.38 24.56 -4.02
C THR A 28 -11.24 23.98 -2.61
N TYR A 29 -12.35 23.97 -1.86
CA TYR A 29 -12.39 23.37 -0.53
C TYR A 29 -11.98 21.90 -0.54
N GLU A 30 -12.44 21.14 -1.54
CA GLU A 30 -12.12 19.73 -1.71
C GLU A 30 -10.61 19.52 -1.90
N LYS A 31 -9.95 20.41 -2.67
CA LYS A 31 -8.51 20.36 -2.86
C LYS A 31 -7.75 20.66 -1.56
N ALA A 32 -8.22 21.63 -0.79
CA ALA A 32 -7.61 21.97 0.51
C ALA A 32 -7.76 20.81 1.50
N GLN A 33 -8.93 20.18 1.55
CA GLN A 33 -9.19 19.00 2.37
C GLN A 33 -8.30 17.82 1.94
N GLN A 34 -8.10 17.63 0.64
CA GLN A 34 -7.22 16.59 0.14
C GLN A 34 -5.77 16.79 0.57
N LEU A 35 -5.23 18.00 0.40
CA LEU A 35 -3.87 18.33 0.79
C LEU A 35 -3.68 18.24 2.32
N MET A 36 -4.71 18.58 3.09
CA MET A 36 -4.73 18.33 4.53
C MET A 36 -4.61 16.83 4.84
N GLY A 37 -5.35 15.99 4.12
CA GLY A 37 -5.22 14.53 4.19
C GLY A 37 -3.80 14.05 3.90
N ALA A 38 -3.16 14.62 2.88
CA ALA A 38 -1.78 14.29 2.49
C ALA A 38 -0.78 14.62 3.62
N VAL A 39 -0.91 15.81 4.23
CA VAL A 39 -0.06 16.22 5.36
C VAL A 39 -0.22 15.28 6.55
N ILE A 40 -1.46 14.98 6.93
CA ILE A 40 -1.77 14.07 8.05
C ILE A 40 -1.21 12.67 7.77
N TYR A 41 -1.37 12.18 6.55
CA TYR A 41 -0.88 10.87 6.15
C TYR A 41 0.65 10.78 6.27
N CYS A 42 1.39 11.79 5.81
CA CYS A 42 2.84 11.87 5.95
C CYS A 42 3.26 11.91 7.43
N ILE A 43 2.66 12.78 8.24
CA ILE A 43 3.00 12.91 9.67
C ILE A 43 2.81 11.57 10.42
N ARG A 44 1.81 10.77 10.05
CA ARG A 44 1.59 9.43 10.64
C ARG A 44 2.72 8.43 10.35
N LYS A 45 3.59 8.70 9.38
CA LYS A 45 4.74 7.82 9.04
C LYS A 45 5.94 8.01 9.96
N ILE A 46 5.91 8.98 10.86
CA ILE A 46 6.95 9.15 11.87
C ILE A 46 6.90 7.95 12.84
N PRO A 47 8.00 7.19 13.00
CA PRO A 47 8.03 6.02 13.87
C PRO A 47 7.61 6.32 15.32
N GLY A 48 6.93 5.36 15.94
CA GLY A 48 6.56 5.44 17.36
C GLY A 48 7.76 5.61 18.31
N ASN A 49 8.97 5.25 17.90
CA ASN A 49 10.19 5.43 18.70
C ASN A 49 10.83 6.81 18.53
N SER A 50 10.40 7.60 17.56
CA SER A 50 10.67 9.06 17.51
C SER A 50 10.00 9.79 18.68
N ARG A 51 9.15 9.10 19.47
CA ARG A 51 8.71 9.51 20.82
C ARG A 51 9.86 9.61 21.83
N GLY A 52 11.11 9.26 21.47
CA GLY A 52 12.28 9.72 22.21
C GLY A 52 12.30 11.25 22.41
N LEU A 53 11.76 12.02 21.46
CA LEU A 53 11.55 13.47 21.61
C LEU A 53 10.37 13.81 22.56
N GLN A 54 9.36 12.94 22.67
CA GLN A 54 8.31 13.10 23.69
C GLN A 54 8.86 12.88 25.12
N LYS A 55 9.91 12.05 25.29
CA LYS A 55 10.61 11.93 26.57
C LYS A 55 11.33 13.22 26.99
N ILE A 56 11.57 14.16 26.07
CA ILE A 56 12.17 15.48 26.33
C ILE A 56 11.09 16.59 26.34
N GLY A 57 9.80 16.24 26.34
CA GLY A 57 8.69 17.18 26.52
C GLY A 57 8.33 18.06 25.32
N GLY A 58 9.04 17.96 24.19
CA GLY A 58 8.80 18.77 22.99
C GLY A 58 8.02 18.04 21.89
N LYS A 59 6.94 18.64 21.40
CA LYS A 59 6.29 18.27 20.14
C LYS A 59 7.07 18.92 18.99
N LEU A 60 7.42 18.15 17.95
CA LEU A 60 8.05 18.71 16.75
C LEU A 60 7.12 19.74 16.10
N PRO A 61 7.64 20.81 15.49
CA PRO A 61 6.83 21.67 14.62
C PRO A 61 6.16 20.84 13.52
N ALA A 62 4.92 21.18 13.17
CA ALA A 62 4.14 20.44 12.17
C ALA A 62 4.86 20.32 10.81
N GLU A 63 5.61 21.36 10.43
CA GLU A 63 6.40 21.35 9.21
C GLU A 63 7.54 20.32 9.24
N ASP A 64 8.27 20.22 10.34
CA ASP A 64 9.37 19.26 10.49
C ASP A 64 8.81 17.84 10.57
N ALA A 65 7.69 17.66 11.29
CA ALA A 65 6.98 16.40 11.34
C ALA A 65 6.51 15.97 9.94
N TYR A 66 5.96 16.88 9.14
CA TYR A 66 5.59 16.60 7.76
C TYR A 66 6.79 16.20 6.91
N LYS A 67 7.92 16.94 6.99
CA LYS A 67 9.14 16.63 6.23
C LYS A 67 9.69 15.24 6.57
N ILE A 68 9.88 14.95 7.86
CA ILE A 68 10.35 13.63 8.33
C ILE A 68 9.36 12.54 7.93
N GLY A 69 8.06 12.80 8.07
CA GLY A 69 7.00 11.90 7.66
C GLY A 69 7.03 11.58 6.17
N TYR A 70 7.22 12.60 5.33
CA TYR A 70 7.34 12.47 3.88
C TYR A 70 8.60 11.69 3.47
N GLU A 71 9.75 11.94 4.10
CA GLU A 71 10.97 11.17 3.85
C GLU A 71 10.79 9.69 4.19
N ASN A 72 10.16 9.39 5.32
CA ASN A 72 9.82 8.01 5.71
C ASN A 72 8.84 7.38 4.72
N LEU A 73 7.89 8.15 4.20
CA LEU A 73 6.98 7.69 3.16
C LEU A 73 7.73 7.30 1.89
N ILE A 74 8.61 8.16 1.38
CA ILE A 74 9.41 7.89 0.18
C ILE A 74 10.30 6.67 0.38
N LYS A 75 10.92 6.53 1.56
CA LYS A 75 11.67 5.32 1.90
C LYS A 75 10.79 4.07 1.84
N LYS A 76 9.59 4.13 2.42
CA LYS A 76 8.64 3.01 2.37
C LYS A 76 8.22 2.66 0.94
N VAL A 77 8.01 3.64 0.07
CA VAL A 77 7.73 3.40 -1.36
C VAL A 77 8.87 2.62 -2.00
N LYS A 78 10.11 3.07 -1.80
CA LYS A 78 11.31 2.38 -2.32
C LYS A 78 11.44 0.96 -1.78
N ASP A 79 11.27 0.77 -0.47
CA ASP A 79 11.36 -0.55 0.17
C ASP A 79 10.25 -1.49 -0.34
N THR A 80 9.05 -0.96 -0.59
CA THR A 80 7.91 -1.71 -1.15
C THR A 80 8.15 -2.10 -2.62
N LEU A 81 8.77 -1.22 -3.41
CA LEU A 81 9.19 -1.55 -4.78
C LEU A 81 10.27 -2.64 -4.79
N ASN A 82 11.23 -2.58 -3.86
CA ASN A 82 12.23 -3.64 -3.70
C ASN A 82 11.59 -4.98 -3.34
N LEU A 83 10.60 -4.98 -2.43
CA LEU A 83 9.81 -6.16 -2.10
C LEU A 83 9.09 -6.71 -3.35
N TYR A 84 8.44 -5.85 -4.13
CA TYR A 84 7.79 -6.24 -5.37
C TYR A 84 8.77 -6.90 -6.35
N ASN A 85 9.91 -6.26 -6.62
CA ASN A 85 10.93 -6.81 -7.53
C ASN A 85 11.46 -8.17 -7.04
N ASN A 86 11.62 -8.34 -5.72
CA ASN A 86 11.97 -9.63 -5.14
C ASN A 86 10.89 -10.68 -5.41
N ILE A 87 9.60 -10.37 -5.16
CA ILE A 87 8.47 -11.27 -5.44
C ILE A 87 8.45 -11.71 -6.90
N VAL A 88 8.55 -10.76 -7.83
CA VAL A 88 8.51 -11.03 -9.28
C VAL A 88 9.60 -12.00 -9.72
N SER A 89 10.77 -12.00 -9.06
CA SER A 89 11.88 -12.92 -9.41
C SER A 89 11.56 -14.41 -9.27
N TYR A 90 10.54 -14.77 -8.49
CA TYR A 90 10.10 -16.16 -8.28
C TYR A 90 8.59 -16.36 -8.45
N PHE A 91 7.88 -15.36 -8.96
CA PHE A 91 6.44 -15.37 -9.08
C PHE A 91 5.94 -16.37 -10.13
N ASP A 92 4.86 -17.08 -9.81
CA ASP A 92 4.08 -17.90 -10.73
C ASP A 92 2.60 -17.55 -10.54
N ASP A 93 1.92 -17.25 -11.64
CA ASP A 93 0.48 -16.96 -11.62
C ASP A 93 -0.36 -18.23 -11.61
N TYR A 94 0.26 -19.41 -11.80
CA TYR A 94 -0.41 -20.71 -11.91
C TYR A 94 -1.54 -20.74 -12.97
N ASN A 95 -1.46 -19.86 -13.97
CA ASN A 95 -2.48 -19.57 -14.99
C ASN A 95 -3.74 -18.83 -14.47
N ASN A 96 -3.75 -18.28 -13.25
CA ASN A 96 -4.85 -17.45 -12.77
C ASN A 96 -4.70 -16.01 -13.30
N ARG A 97 -5.67 -15.58 -14.11
CA ARG A 97 -5.63 -14.27 -14.79
C ARG A 97 -5.73 -13.12 -13.80
N CYS A 98 -6.58 -13.23 -12.78
CA CYS A 98 -6.79 -12.17 -11.79
C CYS A 98 -5.48 -11.86 -11.02
N LEU A 99 -4.78 -12.90 -10.57
CA LEU A 99 -3.47 -12.81 -9.93
C LEU A 99 -2.42 -12.20 -10.87
N SER A 100 -2.35 -12.69 -12.11
CA SER A 100 -1.41 -12.21 -13.13
C SER A 100 -1.64 -10.73 -13.45
N ASP A 101 -2.89 -10.34 -13.72
CA ASP A 101 -3.27 -8.97 -14.06
C ASP A 101 -2.98 -8.02 -12.89
N THR A 102 -3.33 -8.41 -11.66
CA THR A 102 -3.09 -7.56 -10.49
C THR A 102 -1.59 -7.37 -10.22
N VAL A 103 -0.81 -8.46 -10.22
CA VAL A 103 0.61 -8.42 -9.82
C VAL A 103 1.52 -7.96 -10.95
N ILE A 104 1.34 -8.46 -12.17
CA ILE A 104 2.26 -8.19 -13.29
C ILE A 104 1.88 -6.91 -14.04
N LYS A 105 0.59 -6.57 -14.15
CA LYS A 105 0.13 -5.37 -14.86
C LYS A 105 -0.19 -4.22 -13.91
N GLY A 106 -0.94 -4.49 -12.83
CA GLY A 106 -1.40 -3.48 -11.88
C GLY A 106 -0.28 -2.87 -11.03
N MET A 107 0.58 -3.69 -10.43
CA MET A 107 1.63 -3.19 -9.52
C MET A 107 2.63 -2.23 -10.19
N PRO A 108 3.15 -2.50 -11.41
CA PRO A 108 4.02 -1.53 -12.08
C PRO A 108 3.35 -0.18 -12.31
N GLU A 109 2.08 -0.17 -12.73
CA GLU A 109 1.34 1.08 -12.96
C GLU A 109 1.10 1.83 -11.66
N PHE A 110 0.86 1.14 -10.54
CA PHE A 110 0.85 1.78 -9.22
C PHE A 110 2.15 2.54 -8.95
N PHE A 111 3.32 1.89 -9.04
CA PHE A 111 4.59 2.54 -8.73
C PHE A 111 4.94 3.68 -9.69
N LYS A 112 4.44 3.63 -10.93
CA LYS A 112 4.64 4.65 -11.94
C LYS A 112 3.81 5.91 -11.68
N TRP A 113 2.57 5.77 -11.23
CA TRP A 113 1.61 6.88 -11.12
C TRP A 113 1.35 7.35 -9.69
N TYR A 114 1.83 6.62 -8.68
CA TYR A 114 1.62 6.98 -7.28
C TYR A 114 2.25 8.32 -6.90
N ASP A 115 1.39 9.28 -6.52
CA ASP A 115 1.80 10.62 -6.12
C ASP A 115 1.94 10.71 -4.60
N ALA A 116 3.15 10.41 -4.11
CA ALA A 116 3.48 10.50 -2.69
C ALA A 116 3.41 11.93 -2.11
N LYS A 117 3.33 12.97 -2.95
CA LYS A 117 3.41 14.37 -2.51
C LYS A 117 2.03 14.97 -2.32
N PHE A 118 1.12 14.79 -3.28
CA PHE A 118 -0.20 15.42 -3.25
C PHE A 118 -1.33 14.42 -2.99
N TYR A 119 -1.11 13.12 -3.24
CA TYR A 119 -2.11 12.06 -3.02
C TYR A 119 -1.52 10.80 -2.34
N PRO A 120 -0.75 10.94 -1.24
CA PRO A 120 -0.09 9.78 -0.63
C PRO A 120 -1.05 8.76 0.01
N GLN A 121 -2.30 9.13 0.24
CA GLN A 121 -3.36 8.23 0.71
C GLN A 121 -4.01 7.44 -0.43
N ASP A 122 -3.82 7.83 -1.69
CA ASP A 122 -4.53 7.20 -2.81
C ASP A 122 -3.84 5.90 -3.22
N THR A 123 -4.57 4.79 -3.15
CA THR A 123 -4.05 3.49 -3.57
C THR A 123 -4.03 3.33 -5.09
N ILE A 124 -4.85 4.08 -5.84
CA ILE A 124 -4.97 4.11 -7.33
C ILE A 124 -5.17 2.77 -8.06
N LEU A 125 -5.05 1.63 -7.37
CA LEU A 125 -5.15 0.26 -7.85
C LEU A 125 -6.26 -0.46 -7.10
N THR A 126 -7.11 -1.19 -7.82
CA THR A 126 -8.32 -1.85 -7.30
C THR A 126 -8.04 -3.14 -6.53
N LEU A 127 -6.83 -3.72 -6.67
CA LEU A 127 -6.40 -4.95 -6.00
C LEU A 127 -7.40 -6.10 -6.19
N ASP A 128 -7.72 -6.41 -7.45
CA ASP A 128 -8.82 -7.31 -7.83
C ASP A 128 -8.62 -8.76 -7.33
N TYR A 129 -7.37 -9.20 -7.19
CA TYR A 129 -7.07 -10.51 -6.60
C TYR A 129 -7.10 -10.44 -5.06
N PRO A 130 -7.85 -11.32 -4.37
CA PRO A 130 -8.05 -11.19 -2.93
C PRO A 130 -6.85 -11.68 -2.11
N VAL A 131 -6.73 -11.10 -0.92
CA VAL A 131 -5.79 -11.52 0.13
C VAL A 131 -6.56 -11.88 1.40
N LEU A 132 -5.94 -12.69 2.28
CA LEU A 132 -6.58 -13.23 3.47
C LEU A 132 -6.67 -12.27 4.67
N ILE A 133 -6.34 -10.99 4.47
CA ILE A 133 -6.40 -9.97 5.52
C ILE A 133 -7.42 -8.90 5.15
N ASP A 134 -7.99 -8.27 6.17
CA ASP A 134 -8.82 -7.08 5.97
C ASP A 134 -7.97 -5.88 5.51
N MET A 135 -8.21 -5.47 4.27
CA MET A 135 -7.51 -4.36 3.60
C MET A 135 -8.14 -2.99 3.89
N THR A 136 -9.34 -2.92 4.47
CA THR A 136 -10.12 -1.66 4.63
C THR A 136 -9.41 -0.60 5.49
N LYS A 137 -8.50 -1.02 6.36
CA LYS A 137 -7.70 -0.14 7.23
C LYS A 137 -6.43 0.41 6.60
N TYR A 138 -6.08 -0.02 5.39
CA TYR A 138 -4.87 0.40 4.69
C TYR A 138 -5.21 1.29 3.50
N GLN A 139 -4.30 2.21 3.19
CA GLN A 139 -4.44 3.14 2.07
C GLN A 139 -3.06 3.52 1.52
N GLY A 140 -3.00 4.05 0.29
CA GLY A 140 -1.78 4.41 -0.41
C GLY A 140 -0.74 3.29 -0.40
N ILE A 141 0.53 3.65 -0.19
CA ILE A 141 1.62 2.66 -0.10
C ILE A 141 1.47 1.63 1.03
N ASP A 142 0.75 1.94 2.13
CA ASP A 142 0.55 0.95 3.19
C ASP A 142 -0.30 -0.22 2.72
N ALA A 143 -1.31 0.05 1.88
CA ALA A 143 -2.14 -0.99 1.27
C ALA A 143 -1.29 -1.87 0.33
N ILE A 144 -0.50 -1.25 -0.54
CA ILE A 144 0.35 -2.01 -1.47
C ILE A 144 1.40 -2.85 -0.74
N TYR A 145 2.03 -2.31 0.30
CA TYR A 145 2.97 -3.07 1.12
C TYR A 145 2.30 -4.27 1.80
N ALA A 146 1.16 -4.07 2.47
CA ALA A 146 0.44 -5.14 3.15
C ALA A 146 -0.02 -6.23 2.16
N TYR A 147 -0.54 -5.81 1.01
CA TYR A 147 -0.96 -6.68 -0.07
C TYR A 147 0.21 -7.54 -0.60
N LEU A 148 1.35 -6.92 -0.93
CA LEU A 148 2.53 -7.64 -1.41
C LEU A 148 3.08 -8.63 -0.37
N LYS A 149 2.99 -8.32 0.93
CA LYS A 149 3.35 -9.28 1.99
C LYS A 149 2.43 -10.50 2.01
N CYS A 150 1.15 -10.35 1.67
CA CYS A 150 0.24 -11.48 1.50
C CYS A 150 0.59 -12.31 0.25
N ILE A 151 0.83 -11.66 -0.89
CA ILE A 151 1.27 -12.33 -2.12
C ILE A 151 2.58 -13.09 -1.90
N GLU A 152 3.57 -12.47 -1.26
CA GLU A 152 4.84 -13.11 -0.92
C GLU A 152 4.60 -14.39 -0.10
N ARG A 153 3.78 -14.33 0.95
CA ARG A 153 3.50 -15.51 1.80
C ARG A 153 2.84 -16.63 1.01
N GLU A 154 1.86 -16.29 0.17
CA GLU A 154 1.20 -17.26 -0.70
C GLU A 154 2.20 -17.90 -1.67
N GLN A 155 3.00 -17.10 -2.38
CA GLN A 155 3.99 -17.59 -3.34
C GLN A 155 5.07 -18.45 -2.67
N LEU A 156 5.52 -18.06 -1.46
CA LEU A 156 6.47 -18.85 -0.65
C LEU A 156 5.89 -20.17 -0.15
N TYR A 157 4.57 -20.24 0.07
CA TYR A 157 3.89 -21.49 0.39
C TYR A 157 3.75 -22.38 -0.85
N LEU A 158 3.20 -21.84 -1.94
CA LEU A 158 2.91 -22.59 -3.16
C LEU A 158 4.17 -23.16 -3.80
N ARG A 159 5.29 -22.42 -3.80
CA ARG A 159 6.57 -22.91 -4.36
C ARG A 159 7.15 -24.16 -3.68
N GLN A 160 6.60 -24.60 -2.54
CA GLN A 160 6.99 -25.86 -1.90
C GLN A 160 6.46 -27.08 -2.68
N PHE A 161 5.45 -26.89 -3.54
CA PHE A 161 4.85 -27.92 -4.37
C PHE A 161 5.31 -27.78 -5.83
N ARG A 162 5.20 -28.87 -6.59
CA ARG A 162 5.41 -28.80 -8.04
C ARG A 162 4.29 -27.98 -8.67
N ARG A 163 4.63 -27.10 -9.62
CA ARG A 163 3.63 -26.31 -10.36
C ARG A 163 2.48 -27.15 -10.94
N SER A 164 2.79 -28.33 -11.48
CA SER A 164 1.78 -29.25 -12.02
C SER A 164 0.83 -29.80 -10.96
N GLU A 165 1.30 -30.01 -9.73
CA GLU A 165 0.47 -30.44 -8.60
C GLU A 165 -0.51 -29.34 -8.20
N ILE A 166 -0.04 -28.09 -8.14
CA ILE A 166 -0.88 -26.92 -7.87
C ILE A 166 -1.97 -26.78 -8.92
N ILE A 167 -1.60 -26.81 -10.21
CA ILE A 167 -2.57 -26.70 -11.31
C ILE A 167 -3.60 -27.82 -11.26
N SER A 168 -3.17 -29.05 -10.96
CA SER A 168 -4.08 -30.19 -10.81
C SER A 168 -5.07 -29.98 -9.68
N ARG A 169 -4.62 -29.50 -8.51
CA ARG A 169 -5.49 -29.20 -7.37
C ARG A 169 -6.45 -28.05 -7.65
N LEU A 170 -5.97 -26.98 -8.28
CA LEU A 170 -6.82 -25.85 -8.67
C LEU A 170 -7.88 -26.26 -9.69
N ALA A 171 -7.52 -27.06 -10.70
CA ALA A 171 -8.47 -27.57 -11.69
C ALA A 171 -9.49 -28.57 -11.10
N ALA A 172 -9.10 -29.30 -10.04
CA ALA A 172 -10.01 -30.16 -9.29
C ALA A 172 -10.96 -29.37 -8.37
N TYR A 173 -10.51 -28.23 -7.84
CA TYR A 173 -11.34 -27.29 -7.07
C TYR A 173 -12.35 -26.57 -7.97
N ASP A 174 -11.88 -26.03 -9.09
CA ASP A 174 -12.71 -25.37 -10.11
C ASP A 174 -12.11 -25.60 -11.51
N PRO A 175 -12.82 -26.28 -12.43
CA PRO A 175 -12.36 -26.41 -13.82
C PRO A 175 -12.09 -25.07 -14.53
N ALA A 176 -12.74 -23.98 -14.07
CA ALA A 176 -12.58 -22.62 -14.56
C ALA A 176 -11.64 -21.76 -13.68
N TYR A 177 -10.79 -22.37 -12.83
CA TYR A 177 -9.94 -21.66 -11.87
C TYR A 177 -9.05 -20.54 -12.46
N LYS A 178 -8.78 -20.59 -13.77
CA LYS A 178 -8.00 -19.57 -14.48
C LYS A 178 -8.66 -18.19 -14.45
N ASP A 179 -9.99 -18.14 -14.37
CA ASP A 179 -10.79 -16.92 -14.30
C ASP A 179 -11.39 -16.69 -12.90
N MET A 180 -11.05 -17.54 -11.93
CA MET A 180 -11.51 -17.46 -10.55
C MET A 180 -10.88 -16.26 -9.83
N ILE A 181 -11.66 -15.65 -8.94
CA ILE A 181 -11.26 -14.52 -8.11
C ILE A 181 -11.00 -14.93 -6.65
N ASP A 182 -10.80 -16.21 -6.37
CA ASP A 182 -10.44 -16.71 -5.04
C ASP A 182 -8.92 -16.71 -4.88
N ASN A 183 -8.49 -16.54 -3.63
CA ASN A 183 -7.09 -16.69 -3.26
C ASN A 183 -6.63 -18.15 -3.47
N LEU A 184 -5.48 -18.35 -4.11
CA LEU A 184 -5.00 -19.68 -4.51
C LEU A 184 -4.62 -20.56 -3.30
N TYR A 185 -4.03 -19.97 -2.26
CA TYR A 185 -3.76 -20.71 -1.02
C TYR A 185 -5.06 -21.28 -0.43
N TRP A 186 -6.12 -20.49 -0.39
CA TRP A 186 -7.43 -20.92 0.09
C TRP A 186 -8.03 -22.05 -0.77
N ALA A 187 -7.97 -21.92 -2.10
CA ALA A 187 -8.47 -22.93 -3.02
C ALA A 187 -7.76 -24.30 -2.83
N ILE A 188 -6.46 -24.29 -2.54
CA ILE A 188 -5.65 -25.51 -2.42
C ILE A 188 -5.73 -26.14 -1.03
N THR A 189 -5.90 -25.35 0.02
CA THR A 189 -5.98 -25.85 1.41
C THR A 189 -7.42 -26.16 1.85
N GLY A 190 -8.42 -25.65 1.13
CA GLY A 190 -9.84 -25.78 1.45
C GLY A 190 -10.24 -24.96 2.68
N LYS A 191 -11.55 -24.90 3.00
CA LYS A 191 -12.11 -24.18 4.16
C LYS A 191 -11.64 -24.70 5.54
N SER A 192 -10.71 -25.65 5.59
CA SER A 192 -10.30 -26.34 6.83
C SER A 192 -9.10 -25.68 7.53
N VAL A 193 -8.90 -24.37 7.36
CA VAL A 193 -7.93 -23.59 8.15
C VAL A 193 -8.62 -22.39 8.77
N TYR A 194 -9.40 -22.63 9.82
CA TYR A 194 -9.90 -21.59 10.73
C TYR A 194 -8.85 -21.14 11.77
N ASN A 195 -7.59 -21.62 11.70
CA ASN A 195 -6.64 -21.49 12.80
C ASN A 195 -5.22 -21.10 12.39
N ILE A 196 -5.04 -20.10 11.52
CA ILE A 196 -3.78 -19.35 11.50
C ILE A 196 -4.07 -17.88 11.22
N ILE A 197 -4.50 -17.16 12.26
CA ILE A 197 -4.36 -15.70 12.38
C ILE A 197 -3.34 -15.45 13.49
#